data_AF-A0A6J0PEB0-F1
#
_entry.id   AF-A0A6J0PEB0-F1
#
_cell.length_a   1.000
_cell.length_b   1.000
_cell.length_c   1.000
_cell.angle_alpha   90.00
_cell.angle_beta   90.00
_cell.angle_gamma   90.00
#
_symmetry.space_group_name_H-M   'P 1'
#
loop_
_entity.id
_entity.type
_entity.pdbx_description
1 polymer ?
#
loop_
_entity_poly.entity_id
_entity_poly.type
_entity_poly.pdbx_seq_one_letter_code
_entity_poly.pdbx_strand_id
1 'polypeptide(L)'
;MWNVIHEKLISAPKIFASSIYNSPRTIWQIAYSYSVVVIQEQQGEVAMVARLADPSYKLELSSSVPSVGLPRATIHLPFGEVSLEQKKTEEVEKVLSVNGILKGHILNGVCTALYKNNDLNLRYCYKDEEMSFIHGVSMSSNALSFAFKRRFSPSDKLRLEMKMTKQKQPL
;
A
#
# COMPACT_ATOMS: atom_id res chain seq x y z
N MET A 1 4.80 35.74 -4.68
CA MET A 1 6.12 35.34 -5.21
C MET A 1 7.00 35.05 -4.01
N TRP A 2 7.80 33.98 -4.04
CA TRP A 2 8.50 33.27 -2.94
C TRP A 2 7.75 32.06 -2.34
N ASN A 3 7.75 30.94 -3.08
CA ASN A 3 7.70 29.61 -2.47
C ASN A 3 9.16 29.22 -2.18
N VAL A 4 9.59 29.31 -0.92
CA VAL A 4 10.88 28.78 -0.49
C VAL A 4 10.63 27.36 0.01
N ILE A 5 10.88 26.37 -0.85
CA ILE A 5 10.97 24.98 -0.41
C ILE A 5 12.30 24.88 0.35
N HIS A 6 12.25 24.79 1.67
CA HIS A 6 13.43 24.45 2.46
C HIS A 6 13.70 22.94 2.34
N GLU A 7 14.37 22.52 1.26
CA GLU A 7 15.00 21.20 1.21
C GLU A 7 16.15 21.16 2.21
N LYS A 8 15.88 20.69 3.43
CA LYS A 8 16.93 20.40 4.41
C LYS A 8 17.36 18.94 4.27
N LEU A 9 18.39 18.69 3.46
CA LEU A 9 19.01 17.37 3.34
C LEU A 9 19.64 16.98 4.69
N ILE A 10 19.04 16.04 5.41
CA ILE A 10 19.67 15.40 6.57
C ILE A 10 20.15 14.02 6.09
N SER A 11 21.41 13.96 5.65
CA SER A 11 22.11 12.71 5.36
C SER A 11 22.64 12.14 6.67
N ALA A 12 22.09 11.01 7.12
CA ALA A 12 22.64 10.25 8.22
C ALA A 12 23.09 8.86 7.71
N PRO A 13 24.39 8.58 7.59
CA PRO A 13 24.86 7.25 7.23
C PRO A 13 24.67 6.29 8.42
N LYS A 14 23.90 5.22 8.24
CA LYS A 14 23.93 4.05 9.12
C LYS A 14 24.52 2.88 8.35
N ILE A 15 25.69 2.42 8.79
CA ILE A 15 26.40 1.28 8.21
C ILE A 15 25.68 0.00 8.65
N PHE A 16 25.17 -0.78 7.69
CA PHE A 16 24.71 -2.14 7.95
C PHE A 16 25.44 -3.07 6.99
N ALA A 17 26.33 -3.92 7.53
CA ALA A 17 26.96 -4.99 6.78
C ALA A 17 26.09 -6.24 6.93
N SER A 18 25.53 -6.76 5.84
CA SER A 18 24.90 -8.08 5.83
C SER A 18 25.68 -9.04 4.94
N SER A 19 25.87 -10.26 5.44
CA SER A 19 26.56 -11.36 4.76
C SER A 19 25.56 -12.16 3.92
N ILE A 20 25.78 -12.26 2.61
CA ILE A 20 25.14 -13.28 1.77
C ILE A 20 26.21 -14.31 1.41
N TYR A 21 26.06 -15.53 1.93
CA TYR A 21 27.01 -16.63 1.72
C TYR A 21 26.50 -17.55 0.61
N ASN A 22 27.18 -17.62 -0.54
CA ASN A 22 27.49 -18.87 -1.27
C ASN A 22 28.20 -18.60 -2.62
N SER A 23 29.54 -18.79 -2.66
CA SER A 23 30.40 -19.17 -3.81
C SER A 23 31.83 -18.60 -3.65
N PRO A 24 32.92 -19.33 -3.98
CA PRO A 24 34.28 -19.06 -3.49
C PRO A 24 35.04 -17.87 -4.15
N ARG A 25 34.33 -16.89 -4.70
CA ARG A 25 34.93 -15.63 -5.17
C ARG A 25 34.14 -14.45 -4.61
N THR A 26 34.38 -14.15 -3.34
CA THR A 26 33.76 -13.03 -2.61
C THR A 26 34.27 -11.70 -3.17
N ILE A 27 33.47 -11.06 -4.02
CA ILE A 27 33.57 -9.64 -4.29
C ILE A 27 32.78 -8.93 -3.19
N TRP A 28 33.45 -8.13 -2.36
CA TRP A 28 32.79 -7.26 -1.40
C TRP A 28 32.09 -6.13 -2.15
N GLN A 29 30.79 -6.25 -2.39
CA GLN A 29 29.97 -5.11 -2.77
C GLN A 29 29.53 -4.39 -1.49
N ILE A 30 30.18 -3.27 -1.19
CA ILE A 30 29.72 -2.34 -0.16
C ILE A 30 28.54 -1.59 -0.78
N ALA A 31 27.32 -1.99 -0.41
CA ALA A 31 26.13 -1.23 -0.74
C ALA A 31 26.02 -0.05 0.23
N TYR A 32 26.28 1.16 -0.24
CA TYR A 32 25.98 2.38 0.50
C TYR A 32 24.48 2.62 0.44
N SER A 33 23.81 2.61 1.59
CA SER A 33 22.42 3.05 1.71
C SER A 33 22.40 4.46 2.30
N TYR A 34 22.01 5.44 1.48
CA TYR A 34 21.70 6.79 1.96
C TYR A 34 20.19 6.90 2.15
N SER A 35 19.76 7.54 3.24
CA SER A 35 18.36 7.89 3.45
C SER A 35 18.19 9.40 3.31
N VAL A 36 17.41 9.85 2.32
CA VAL A 36 17.10 11.28 2.14
C VAL A 36 15.82 11.59 2.87
N VAL A 37 15.88 12.52 3.82
CA VAL A 37 14.71 13.11 4.48
C VAL A 37 14.38 14.44 3.81
N VAL A 38 13.17 14.58 3.27
CA VAL A 38 12.63 15.82 2.69
C VAL A 38 11.45 16.29 3.54
N ILE A 39 11.44 17.57 3.93
CA ILE A 39 10.31 18.21 4.59
C ILE A 39 9.55 19.01 3.53
N GLN A 40 8.26 18.72 3.37
CA GLN A 40 7.36 19.47 2.50
C GLN A 40 6.36 20.23 3.37
N GLU A 41 6.30 21.53 3.19
CA GLU A 41 5.32 22.40 3.82
C GLU A 41 4.37 22.91 2.73
N GLN A 42 3.08 22.59 2.86
CA GLN A 42 2.00 23.27 2.14
C GLN A 42 1.12 23.96 3.18
N GLN A 43 0.46 25.06 2.83
CA GLN A 43 -0.37 25.82 3.78
C GLN A 43 -1.36 24.89 4.50
N GLY A 44 -1.08 24.55 5.76
CA GLY A 44 -1.90 23.69 6.61
C GLY A 44 -1.43 22.23 6.77
N GLU A 45 -0.39 21.75 6.09
CA GLU A 45 0.15 20.39 6.23
C GLU A 45 1.69 20.35 6.13
N VAL A 46 2.30 19.58 7.02
CA VAL A 46 3.74 19.28 7.03
C VAL A 46 3.92 17.79 6.80
N ALA A 47 4.76 17.44 5.81
CA ALA A 47 5.12 16.06 5.51
C ALA A 47 6.63 15.84 5.60
N MET A 48 7.03 14.76 6.25
CA MET A 48 8.40 14.24 6.31
C MET A 48 8.48 12.99 5.42
N VAL A 49 9.37 13.00 4.45
CA VAL A 49 9.57 11.91 3.48
C VAL A 49 10.97 11.34 3.62
N ALA A 50 11.10 10.09 4.04
CA ALA A 50 12.35 9.35 4.04
C ALA A 50 12.41 8.38 2.85
N ARG A 51 13.46 8.46 2.03
CA ARG A 51 13.70 7.51 0.91
C ARG A 51 14.75 6.49 1.31
N LEU A 52 14.60 5.23 0.89
CA LEU A 52 15.65 4.21 1.04
C LEU A 52 16.61 4.27 -0.15
N ALA A 53 17.67 3.44 -0.12
CA ALA A 53 18.64 3.33 -1.22
C ALA A 53 17.98 3.02 -2.58
N ASP A 54 16.97 2.15 -2.57
CA ASP A 54 16.11 1.94 -3.73
C ASP A 54 15.00 3.02 -3.72
N PRO A 55 14.94 3.88 -4.76
CA PRO A 55 13.96 4.97 -4.83
C PRO A 55 12.50 4.48 -4.91
N SER A 56 12.30 3.20 -5.19
CA SER A 56 10.98 2.55 -5.19
C SER A 56 10.40 2.39 -3.78
N TYR A 57 11.22 2.54 -2.74
CA TYR A 57 10.81 2.47 -1.34
C TYR A 57 10.87 3.85 -0.69
N LYS A 58 9.75 4.27 -0.11
CA LYS A 58 9.63 5.56 0.57
C LYS A 58 8.76 5.43 1.82
N LEU A 59 9.16 6.10 2.89
CA LEU A 59 8.35 6.31 4.07
C LEU A 59 7.92 7.77 4.12
N GLU A 60 6.64 8.02 4.35
CA GLU A 60 6.05 9.36 4.43
C GLU A 60 5.25 9.50 5.72
N LEU A 61 5.50 10.58 6.46
CA LEU A 61 4.77 10.96 7.67
C LEU A 61 4.19 12.34 7.46
N SER A 62 2.87 12.49 7.41
CA SER A 62 2.21 13.79 7.22
C SER A 62 1.33 14.17 8.41
N SER A 63 1.24 15.47 8.71
CA SER A 63 0.44 16.03 9.80
C SER A 63 -0.09 17.40 9.43
N SER A 64 -1.32 17.72 9.84
CA SER A 64 -1.86 19.07 9.73
C SER A 64 -1.13 20.06 10.65
N VAL A 65 -1.21 21.36 10.31
CA VAL A 65 -0.71 22.47 11.14
C VAL A 65 -1.84 23.49 11.35
N PRO A 66 -2.29 23.73 12.59
CA PRO A 66 -1.84 23.11 13.85
C PRO A 66 -2.16 21.61 13.90
N SER A 67 -1.39 20.83 14.66
CA SER A 67 -1.55 19.36 14.67
C SER A 67 -2.92 18.96 15.23
N VAL A 68 -3.74 18.31 14.42
CA VAL A 68 -5.04 17.77 14.84
C VAL A 68 -5.00 16.25 14.75
N GLY A 69 -4.70 15.58 15.86
CA GLY A 69 -4.68 14.11 15.95
C GLY A 69 -3.32 13.48 15.68
N LEU A 70 -3.32 12.19 15.38
CA LEU A 70 -2.11 11.43 15.02
C LEU A 70 -1.71 11.71 13.57
N PRO A 71 -0.39 11.77 13.28
CA PRO A 71 0.09 11.91 11.91
C PRO A 71 -0.28 10.69 11.07
N ARG A 72 -0.49 10.91 9.77
CA ARG A 72 -0.66 9.85 8.78
C ARG A 72 0.70 9.28 8.42
N ALA A 73 0.87 7.97 8.50
CA ALA A 73 2.08 7.27 8.10
C ALA A 73 1.81 6.44 6.85
N THR A 74 2.61 6.59 5.80
CA THR A 74 2.49 5.84 4.55
C THR A 74 3.83 5.22 4.17
N ILE A 75 3.83 3.92 3.94
CA ILE A 75 4.95 3.17 3.39
C ILE A 75 4.63 2.92 1.91
N HIS A 76 5.44 3.51 1.04
CA HIS A 76 5.45 3.26 -0.40
C HIS A 76 6.43 2.13 -0.71
N LEU A 77 5.95 1.16 -1.47
CA LEU A 77 6.64 -0.04 -1.91
C LEU A 77 6.67 -0.05 -3.45
N PRO A 78 7.59 -0.77 -4.09
CA PRO A 78 7.71 -0.79 -5.55
C PRO A 78 6.41 -1.18 -6.28
N PHE A 79 5.58 -1.98 -5.61
CA PHE A 79 4.33 -2.49 -6.18
C PHE A 79 3.12 -2.16 -5.31
N GLY A 80 3.17 -1.11 -4.50
CA GLY A 80 2.05 -0.77 -3.65
C GLY A 80 2.32 0.27 -2.59
N GLU A 81 1.33 0.51 -1.75
CA GLU A 81 1.45 1.40 -0.60
C GLU A 81 0.61 0.90 0.55
N VAL A 82 1.03 1.19 1.77
CA VAL A 82 0.29 0.93 3.00
C VAL A 82 0.28 2.19 3.83
N SER A 83 -0.91 2.71 4.14
CA SER A 83 -1.11 3.90 4.95
C SER A 83 -1.85 3.58 6.24
N LEU A 84 -1.36 4.14 7.34
CA LEU A 84 -1.99 4.20 8.64
C LEU A 84 -2.44 5.63 8.89
N GLU A 85 -3.75 5.83 9.08
CA GLU A 85 -4.32 7.15 9.35
C GLU A 85 -5.40 7.07 10.43
N GLN A 86 -5.48 8.12 11.25
CA GLN A 86 -6.55 8.26 12.23
C GLN A 86 -7.78 8.85 11.55
N LYS A 87 -8.90 8.13 11.56
CA LYS A 87 -10.20 8.64 11.10
C LYS A 87 -11.08 9.01 12.28
N LYS A 88 -11.86 10.09 12.12
CA LYS A 88 -12.99 10.39 13.00
C LYS A 88 -14.21 9.65 12.46
N THR A 89 -14.79 8.78 13.27
CA THR A 89 -16.11 8.21 12.99
C THR A 89 -17.20 9.19 13.47
N GLU A 90 -18.42 9.06 12.94
CA GLU A 90 -19.58 9.90 13.26
C GLU A 90 -19.87 10.02 14.77
N GLU A 91 -19.42 9.05 15.58
CA GLU A 91 -19.59 8.99 17.05
C GLU A 91 -18.40 9.53 17.87
N VAL A 92 -17.53 10.38 17.30
CA VAL A 92 -16.40 11.03 18.00
C VAL A 92 -15.22 10.10 18.37
N GLU A 93 -15.39 8.78 18.30
CA GLU A 93 -14.28 7.85 18.51
C GLU A 93 -13.22 7.94 17.41
N LYS A 94 -11.97 8.17 17.84
CA LYS A 94 -10.80 8.21 16.98
C LYS A 94 -10.31 6.78 16.75
N VAL A 95 -10.58 6.22 15.58
CA VAL A 95 -10.15 4.86 15.23
C VAL A 95 -8.94 4.93 14.31
N LEU A 96 -7.94 4.08 14.57
CA LEU A 96 -6.82 3.87 13.67
C LEU A 96 -7.30 3.04 12.47
N SER A 97 -7.14 3.59 11.26
CA SER A 97 -7.48 2.89 10.03
C SER A 97 -6.21 2.53 9.27
N VAL A 98 -6.13 1.26 8.85
CA VAL A 98 -5.08 0.76 7.96
C VAL A 98 -5.70 0.61 6.58
N ASN A 99 -5.07 1.18 5.57
CA ASN A 99 -5.42 0.98 4.17
C ASN A 99 -4.16 0.60 3.41
N GLY A 100 -4.29 -0.17 2.35
CA GLY A 100 -3.14 -0.47 1.50
C GLY A 100 -3.52 -1.19 0.23
N ILE A 101 -2.66 -1.06 -0.77
CA ILE A 101 -2.75 -1.79 -2.02
C ILE A 101 -1.38 -2.41 -2.30
N LEU A 102 -1.36 -3.68 -2.65
CA LEU A 102 -0.16 -4.40 -3.08
C LEU A 102 -0.46 -5.12 -4.38
N LYS A 103 0.46 -5.04 -5.33
CA LYS A 103 0.43 -5.73 -6.60
C LYS A 103 1.65 -6.64 -6.68
N GLY A 104 1.53 -7.79 -7.32
CA GLY A 104 2.65 -8.69 -7.48
C GLY A 104 2.42 -9.67 -8.60
N HIS A 105 3.49 -10.05 -9.28
CA HIS A 105 3.45 -11.17 -10.23
C HIS A 105 3.48 -12.47 -9.43
N ILE A 106 2.45 -13.29 -9.60
CA ILE A 106 2.31 -14.60 -8.96
C ILE A 106 1.86 -15.58 -10.05
N LEU A 107 2.51 -16.75 -10.13
CA LEU A 107 2.28 -17.74 -11.19
C LEU A 107 2.40 -17.08 -12.59
N ASN A 108 1.44 -17.35 -13.48
CA ASN A 108 1.35 -16.78 -14.82
C ASN A 108 0.42 -15.56 -14.85
N GLY A 109 0.45 -14.73 -13.82
CA GLY A 109 -0.49 -13.61 -13.71
C GLY A 109 -0.05 -12.55 -12.71
N VAL A 110 -0.97 -11.64 -12.45
CA VAL A 110 -0.79 -10.53 -11.52
C VAL A 110 -1.86 -10.58 -10.46
N CYS A 111 -1.43 -10.69 -9.21
CA CYS A 111 -2.29 -10.54 -8.05
C CYS A 111 -2.27 -9.07 -7.58
N THR A 112 -3.43 -8.55 -7.21
CA THR A 112 -3.62 -7.25 -6.58
C THR A 112 -4.44 -7.44 -5.32
N ALA A 113 -3.87 -7.11 -4.17
CA ALA A 113 -4.56 -7.08 -2.89
C ALA A 113 -4.83 -5.62 -2.52
N LEU A 114 -6.10 -5.29 -2.24
CA LEU A 114 -6.54 -3.97 -1.79
C LEU A 114 -7.25 -4.15 -0.47
N TYR A 115 -6.71 -3.56 0.59
CA TYR A 115 -7.34 -3.47 1.90
C TYR A 115 -7.77 -2.04 2.14
N LYS A 116 -9.06 -1.81 2.37
CA LYS A 116 -9.60 -0.48 2.65
C LYS A 116 -10.81 -0.57 3.55
N ASN A 117 -10.85 0.23 4.61
CA ASN A 117 -12.01 0.31 5.52
C ASN A 117 -12.49 -1.08 6.02
N ASN A 118 -11.57 -1.95 6.43
CA ASN A 118 -11.84 -3.35 6.83
C ASN A 118 -12.35 -4.29 5.72
N ASP A 119 -12.29 -3.88 4.46
CA ASP A 119 -12.58 -4.74 3.31
C ASP A 119 -11.30 -5.15 2.60
N LEU A 120 -11.09 -6.45 2.44
CA LEU A 120 -10.02 -7.05 1.67
C LEU A 120 -10.54 -7.50 0.30
N ASN A 121 -10.01 -6.91 -0.77
CA ASN A 121 -10.29 -7.28 -2.15
C ASN A 121 -9.04 -7.84 -2.80
N LEU A 122 -9.08 -9.10 -3.22
CA LEU A 122 -8.03 -9.77 -3.98
C LEU A 122 -8.49 -9.90 -5.44
N ARG A 123 -7.63 -9.50 -6.37
CA ARG A 123 -7.86 -9.66 -7.81
C ARG A 123 -6.66 -10.35 -8.42
N TYR A 124 -6.89 -11.48 -9.07
CA TYR A 124 -5.89 -12.16 -9.88
C TYR A 124 -6.25 -12.01 -11.36
N CYS A 125 -5.32 -11.47 -12.15
CA CYS A 125 -5.42 -11.39 -13.61
C CYS A 125 -4.43 -12.38 -14.22
N TYR A 126 -4.91 -13.27 -15.09
CA TYR A 126 -4.03 -14.18 -15.83
C TYR A 126 -3.26 -13.43 -16.93
N LYS A 127 -2.16 -14.00 -17.42
CA LYS A 127 -1.24 -13.38 -18.41
C LYS A 127 -1.89 -12.82 -19.67
N ASP A 128 -3.05 -13.34 -20.06
CA ASP A 128 -3.76 -12.89 -21.26
C ASP A 128 -4.67 -11.68 -21.01
N GLU A 129 -4.75 -11.20 -19.77
CA GLU A 129 -5.64 -10.12 -19.31
C GLU A 129 -7.14 -10.34 -19.58
N GLU A 130 -7.49 -11.47 -20.17
CA GLU A 130 -8.84 -11.89 -20.52
C GLU A 130 -9.49 -12.68 -19.38
N MET A 131 -8.69 -13.32 -18.52
CA MET A 131 -9.15 -13.96 -17.29
C MET A 131 -8.85 -13.13 -16.04
N SER A 132 -9.89 -12.88 -15.24
CA SER A 132 -9.73 -12.35 -13.90
C SER A 132 -10.58 -13.07 -12.86
N PHE A 133 -9.98 -13.39 -11.73
CA PHE A 133 -10.63 -13.89 -10.53
C PHE A 133 -10.62 -12.76 -9.49
N ILE A 134 -11.76 -12.48 -8.89
CA ILE A 134 -11.94 -11.39 -7.94
C ILE A 134 -12.58 -11.97 -6.70
N HIS A 135 -11.90 -11.87 -5.57
CA HIS A 135 -12.36 -12.32 -4.28
C HIS A 135 -12.47 -11.09 -3.38
N GLY A 136 -13.57 -10.91 -2.69
CA GLY A 136 -13.76 -9.82 -1.74
C GLY A 136 -14.23 -10.36 -0.40
N VAL A 137 -13.56 -10.00 0.67
CA VAL A 137 -13.93 -10.30 2.05
C VAL A 137 -14.12 -8.98 2.78
N SER A 138 -15.33 -8.75 3.29
CA SER A 138 -15.61 -7.61 4.14
C SER A 138 -15.65 -8.08 5.59
N MET A 139 -14.70 -7.64 6.42
CA MET A 139 -14.70 -7.99 7.85
C MET A 139 -15.83 -7.27 8.60
N SER A 140 -16.18 -6.06 8.18
CA SER A 140 -17.22 -5.23 8.81
C SER A 140 -18.61 -5.82 8.62
N SER A 141 -18.91 -6.36 7.43
CA SER A 141 -20.20 -6.95 7.11
C SER A 141 -20.22 -8.49 7.15
N ASN A 142 -19.08 -9.14 7.43
CA ASN A 142 -18.86 -10.58 7.27
C ASN A 142 -19.34 -11.11 5.90
N ALA A 143 -19.26 -10.27 4.87
CA ALA A 143 -19.67 -10.61 3.52
C ALA A 143 -18.50 -11.17 2.73
N LEU A 144 -18.76 -12.23 1.98
CA LEU A 144 -17.80 -12.87 1.10
C LEU A 144 -18.33 -12.81 -0.32
N SER A 145 -17.49 -12.37 -1.24
CA SER A 145 -17.82 -12.27 -2.66
C SER A 145 -16.76 -12.91 -3.52
N PHE A 146 -17.22 -13.55 -4.59
CA PHE A 146 -16.40 -14.18 -5.60
C PHE A 146 -16.93 -13.77 -6.96
N ALA A 147 -16.06 -13.33 -7.85
CA ALA A 147 -16.40 -13.09 -9.23
C ALA A 147 -15.33 -13.64 -10.15
N PHE A 148 -15.77 -14.35 -11.17
CA PHE A 148 -14.95 -14.80 -12.27
C PHE A 148 -15.35 -14.05 -13.54
N LYS A 149 -14.37 -13.52 -14.26
CA LYS A 149 -14.60 -12.84 -15.54
C LYS A 149 -13.66 -13.45 -16.59
N ARG A 150 -14.23 -13.90 -17.70
CA ARG A 150 -13.49 -14.36 -18.88
C ARG A 150 -13.98 -13.57 -20.09
N ARG A 151 -13.07 -12.94 -20.82
CA ARG A 151 -13.33 -12.40 -22.15
C ARG A 151 -12.96 -13.47 -23.18
N PHE A 152 -13.84 -13.71 -24.14
CA PHE A 152 -13.58 -14.62 -25.27
C PHE A 152 -13.40 -13.86 -26.58
N SER A 153 -13.99 -12.66 -26.68
CA SER A 153 -13.85 -11.77 -27.83
C SER A 153 -14.09 -10.32 -27.38
N PRO A 154 -13.82 -9.30 -28.22
CA PRO A 154 -14.06 -7.92 -27.84
C PRO A 154 -15.48 -7.64 -27.35
N SER A 155 -16.46 -8.35 -27.91
CA SER A 155 -17.90 -8.27 -27.64
C SER A 155 -18.43 -9.38 -26.72
N ASP A 156 -17.73 -10.50 -26.56
CA ASP A 156 -18.21 -11.65 -25.77
C ASP A 156 -17.46 -11.79 -24.43
N LYS A 157 -18.23 -11.81 -23.34
CA LYS A 157 -17.71 -11.78 -21.96
C LYS A 157 -18.59 -12.59 -21.02
N LEU A 158 -17.99 -13.59 -20.41
CA LEU A 158 -18.55 -14.31 -19.28
C LEU A 158 -18.26 -13.57 -17.97
N ARG A 159 -19.30 -13.42 -17.13
CA ARG A 159 -19.18 -12.96 -15.75
C ARG A 159 -20.01 -13.86 -14.86
N LEU A 160 -19.38 -14.47 -13.86
CA LEU A 160 -20.03 -15.18 -12.77
C LEU A 160 -19.78 -14.38 -11.50
N GLU A 161 -20.83 -14.09 -10.72
CA GLU A 161 -20.73 -13.39 -9.44
C GLU A 161 -21.51 -14.16 -8.38
N MET A 162 -20.87 -14.37 -7.24
CA MET A 162 -21.44 -15.06 -6.10
C MET A 162 -21.21 -14.21 -4.85
N LYS A 163 -22.28 -13.97 -4.09
CA LYS A 163 -22.24 -13.24 -2.83
C LYS A 163 -22.81 -14.11 -1.73
N MET A 164 -22.09 -14.20 -0.62
CA MET A 164 -22.45 -14.95 0.55
C MET A 164 -22.50 -13.98 1.73
N THR A 165 -23.65 -13.92 2.38
CA THR A 165 -23.86 -13.14 3.61
C THR A 165 -24.43 -14.06 4.68
N LYS A 166 -23.96 -13.95 5.92
CA LYS A 166 -24.64 -14.63 7.03
C LYS A 166 -25.95 -13.90 7.30
N GLN A 167 -27.07 -14.62 7.28
CA GLN A 167 -28.32 -14.09 7.82
C GLN A 167 -28.23 -14.03 9.35
N LYS A 168 -28.65 -12.89 9.91
CA LYS A 168 -28.84 -12.73 11.35
C LYS A 168 -29.99 -13.64 11.76
N GLN A 169 -29.76 -14.63 12.62
CA GLN A 169 -30.85 -15.42 13.21
C GLN A 169 -31.70 -14.49 14.08
N PRO A 170 -33.03 -14.43 13.90
CA PRO A 170 -33.90 -13.76 14.86
C PRO A 170 -33.88 -14.53 16.19
N LEU A 171 -33.75 -13.79 17.29
CA LEU A 171 -33.79 -14.32 18.66
C LEU A 171 -35.23 -14.70 19.04
#